data_AF-A0A150KII9-F1
#
_entry.id   AF-A0A150KII9-F1
#
_cell.length_a   1.000
_cell.length_b   1.000
_cell.length_c   1.000
_cell.angle_alpha   90.00
_cell.angle_beta   90.00
_cell.angle_gamma   90.00
#
_symmetry.space_group_name_H-M   'P 1'
#
loop_
_entity.id
_entity.type
_entity.pdbx_description
1 polymer ?
#
loop_
_entity_poly.entity_id
_entity_poly.type
_entity_poly.pdbx_seq_one_letter_code
_entity_poly.pdbx_strand_id
1 'polypeptide(L)'
;MVIRKEFGPLNDDNPVLKELHPFLKEKKEPSKWAGTELDGETAYVYYYFANELSKDKILKFSKSLFGWEQPMLPEDLSFYKSENPWLLSIAHEQIAYILTDDQYEINRLRK
;
A
#
# COMPACT_ATOMS: atom_id res chain seq x y z
N MET A 1 1.97 -1.55 -1.56
CA MET A 1 0.66 -1.96 -2.11
C MET A 1 0.73 -3.41 -2.52
N VAL A 2 -0.41 -4.08 -2.60
CA VAL A 2 -0.50 -5.53 -2.65
C VAL A 2 -1.32 -5.97 -3.87
N ILE A 3 -0.92 -7.07 -4.48
CA ILE A 3 -1.73 -7.79 -5.48
C ILE A 3 -1.92 -9.22 -4.96
N ARG A 4 -3.12 -9.53 -4.47
CA ARG A 4 -3.54 -10.89 -4.12
C ARG A 4 -3.78 -11.71 -5.38
N LYS A 5 -3.27 -12.94 -5.36
CA LYS A 5 -3.33 -13.86 -6.50
C LYS A 5 -4.74 -14.40 -6.74
N GLU A 6 -5.56 -14.49 -5.69
CA GLU A 6 -6.92 -15.05 -5.76
C GLU A 6 -7.88 -14.24 -6.64
N PHE A 7 -7.69 -12.92 -6.74
CA PHE A 7 -8.54 -12.04 -7.54
C PHE A 7 -8.13 -11.96 -9.02
N GLY A 8 -7.18 -12.81 -9.43
CA GLY A 8 -6.59 -12.78 -10.77
C GLY A 8 -5.53 -11.67 -10.91
N PRO A 9 -4.68 -11.76 -11.95
CA PRO A 9 -3.58 -10.82 -12.09
C PRO A 9 -4.07 -9.43 -12.47
N LEU A 10 -3.83 -8.45 -11.60
CA LEU A 10 -3.37 -7.17 -12.11
C LEU A 10 -1.99 -7.44 -12.73
N ASN A 11 -1.96 -7.60 -14.05
CA ASN A 11 -0.73 -7.86 -14.78
C ASN A 11 0.13 -6.58 -14.89
N ASP A 12 1.34 -6.69 -15.44
CA ASP A 12 2.22 -5.54 -15.67
C ASP A 12 1.61 -4.48 -16.61
N ASP A 13 0.45 -4.76 -17.23
CA ASP A 13 -0.31 -3.76 -17.97
C ASP A 13 -1.15 -2.82 -17.10
N ASN A 14 -1.29 -3.11 -15.81
CA ASN A 14 -1.99 -2.26 -14.88
C ASN A 14 -1.39 -0.82 -14.89
N PRO A 15 -2.21 0.22 -15.16
CA PRO A 15 -1.73 1.60 -15.24
C PRO A 15 -1.00 2.09 -14.00
N VAL A 16 -1.40 1.64 -12.80
CA VAL A 16 -0.74 1.97 -11.54
C VAL A 16 0.68 1.42 -11.53
N LEU A 17 0.86 0.14 -11.85
CA LEU A 17 2.17 -0.51 -11.86
C LEU A 17 3.08 0.14 -12.91
N LYS A 18 2.56 0.46 -14.10
CA LYS A 18 3.30 1.17 -15.15
C LYS A 18 3.76 2.56 -14.72
N GLU A 19 2.86 3.39 -14.18
CA GLU A 19 3.20 4.76 -13.78
C GLU A 19 4.11 4.81 -12.55
N LEU A 20 4.04 3.81 -11.67
CA LEU A 20 4.89 3.74 -10.49
C LEU A 20 6.20 2.97 -10.70
N HIS A 21 6.36 2.25 -11.83
CA HIS A 21 7.56 1.47 -12.13
C HIS A 21 8.89 2.24 -11.92
N PRO A 22 9.03 3.53 -12.31
CA PRO A 22 10.25 4.29 -12.08
C PRO A 22 10.62 4.49 -10.60
N PHE A 23 9.68 4.29 -9.68
CA PHE A 23 9.86 4.45 -8.25
C PHE A 23 9.95 3.11 -7.50
N LEU A 24 9.94 1.98 -8.21
CA LEU A 24 9.94 0.66 -7.60
C LEU A 24 11.26 0.44 -6.84
N LYS A 25 11.16 0.19 -5.52
CA LYS A 25 12.28 -0.19 -4.66
C LYS A 25 12.47 -1.70 -4.72
N GLU A 26 11.40 -2.47 -4.52
CA GLU A 26 11.43 -3.92 -4.51
C GLU A 26 10.04 -4.53 -4.71
N LYS A 27 10.02 -5.77 -5.19
CA LYS A 27 8.84 -6.64 -5.24
C LYS A 27 9.14 -7.89 -4.42
N LYS A 28 8.23 -8.26 -3.52
CA LYS A 28 8.30 -9.46 -2.69
C LYS A 28 7.06 -10.33 -2.87
N GLU A 29 7.14 -11.58 -2.46
CA GLU A 29 6.03 -12.53 -2.49
C GLU A 29 5.78 -13.16 -1.10
N PRO A 30 5.39 -12.37 -0.09
CA PRO A 30 5.11 -12.88 1.25
C PRO A 30 3.65 -13.37 1.40
N SER A 31 3.38 -14.08 2.49
CA SER A 31 2.01 -14.34 2.99
C SER A 31 1.52 -13.25 3.95
N LYS A 32 2.38 -12.32 4.36
CA LYS A 32 2.08 -11.27 5.35
C LYS A 32 2.63 -9.91 4.95
N TRP A 33 1.88 -8.85 5.25
CA TRP A 33 2.30 -7.46 5.13
C TRP A 33 1.74 -6.62 6.29
N ALA A 34 1.79 -5.29 6.18
CA ALA A 34 1.55 -4.37 7.30
C ALA A 34 0.27 -4.64 8.12
N GLY A 35 -0.86 -4.91 7.45
CA GLY A 35 -2.16 -5.09 8.10
C GLY A 35 -2.75 -6.49 8.01
N THR A 36 -2.22 -7.35 7.13
CA THR A 36 -2.91 -8.57 6.70
C THR A 36 -1.94 -9.74 6.64
N GLU A 37 -2.42 -10.92 7.02
CA GLU A 37 -1.72 -12.20 6.94
C GLU A 37 -2.68 -13.21 6.29
N LEU A 38 -2.21 -13.84 5.21
CA LEU A 38 -2.92 -14.88 4.47
C LEU A 38 -2.61 -16.25 5.06
N ASP A 39 -3.61 -17.11 5.08
CA ASP A 39 -3.45 -18.52 5.45
C ASP A 39 -3.19 -19.37 4.19
N GLY A 40 -2.04 -20.05 4.14
CA GLY A 40 -1.66 -20.95 3.05
C GLY A 40 -1.29 -20.30 1.70
N GLU A 41 -1.57 -19.01 1.51
CA GLU A 41 -1.40 -18.29 0.24
C GLU A 41 -0.35 -17.17 0.31
N THR A 42 0.10 -16.69 -0.84
CA THR A 42 0.99 -15.52 -0.95
C THR A 42 0.43 -14.45 -1.86
N ALA A 43 0.90 -13.22 -1.68
CA ALA A 43 0.55 -12.07 -2.49
C ALA A 43 1.82 -11.38 -3.02
N TYR A 44 1.70 -10.62 -4.10
CA TYR A 44 2.78 -9.75 -4.54
C TYR A 44 2.73 -8.42 -3.79
N VAL A 45 3.78 -8.10 -3.04
CA VAL A 45 3.90 -6.82 -2.33
C VAL A 45 4.92 -5.96 -3.04
N TYR A 46 4.47 -4.79 -3.48
CA TYR A 46 5.28 -3.80 -4.18
C TYR A 46 5.61 -2.64 -3.23
N TYR A 47 6.91 -2.38 -3.10
CA TYR A 47 7.45 -1.27 -2.32
C TYR A 47 8.03 -0.24 -3.27
N TYR A 48 7.62 1.02 -3.07
CA TYR A 48 8.05 2.15 -3.88
C TYR A 48 8.72 3.21 -3.00
N PHE A 49 9.62 4.00 -3.58
CA PHE A 49 10.12 5.20 -2.92
C PHE A 49 9.01 6.23 -2.81
N ALA A 50 8.68 6.63 -1.57
CA ALA A 50 7.70 7.68 -1.30
C ALA A 50 8.36 9.07 -1.44
N ASN A 51 8.13 9.70 -2.59
CA ASN A 51 8.56 11.06 -2.91
C ASN A 51 7.43 11.85 -3.60
N GLU A 52 7.66 13.15 -3.85
CA GLU A 52 6.67 14.04 -4.47
C GLU A 52 6.12 13.52 -5.81
N LEU A 53 6.97 12.96 -6.67
CA LEU A 53 6.55 12.44 -7.97
C LEU A 53 5.66 11.20 -7.82
N SER A 54 6.06 10.25 -6.96
CA SER A 54 5.26 9.05 -6.67
C SER A 54 3.92 9.38 -5.99
N LYS A 55 3.89 10.43 -5.14
CA LYS A 55 2.69 10.92 -4.48
C LYS A 55 1.67 11.40 -5.50
N ASP A 56 2.10 12.19 -6.48
CA ASP A 56 1.22 12.68 -7.53
C ASP A 56 0.64 11.53 -8.38
N LYS A 57 1.43 10.48 -8.62
CA LYS A 57 0.96 9.26 -9.29
C LYS A 57 -0.10 8.53 -8.46
N ILE A 58 0.16 8.27 -7.19
CA ILE A 58 -0.81 7.62 -6.28
C ILE A 58 -2.11 8.42 -6.22
N LEU A 59 -2.02 9.74 -6.02
CA LEU A 59 -3.18 10.63 -5.90
C LEU A 59 -3.98 10.79 -7.20
N LYS A 60 -3.45 10.39 -8.35
CA LYS A 60 -4.18 10.32 -9.63
C LYS A 60 -5.20 9.18 -9.63
N PHE A 61 -4.89 8.05 -9.01
CA PHE A 61 -5.71 6.84 -9.05
C PHE A 61 -6.79 6.80 -7.97
N SER A 62 -6.48 7.28 -6.76
CA SER A 62 -7.47 7.35 -5.67
C SER A 62 -7.17 8.50 -4.70
N LYS A 63 -8.24 9.11 -4.17
CA LYS A 63 -8.20 10.09 -3.07
C LYS A 63 -8.54 9.48 -1.70
N SER A 64 -8.82 8.17 -1.66
CA SER A 64 -9.16 7.42 -0.44
C SER A 64 -8.18 6.27 -0.25
N LEU A 65 -7.73 6.04 0.98
CA LEU A 65 -6.94 4.84 1.33
C LEU A 65 -7.75 3.57 1.02
N PHE A 66 -9.05 3.58 1.29
CA PHE A 66 -9.95 2.45 1.04
C PHE A 66 -10.35 2.30 -0.43
N GLY A 67 -9.98 3.24 -1.29
CA GLY A 67 -10.13 3.05 -2.74
C GLY A 67 -9.07 2.13 -3.33
N TRP A 68 -7.99 1.85 -2.60
CA TRP A 68 -6.96 0.90 -2.98
C TRP A 68 -7.44 -0.51 -2.65
N GLU A 69 -8.33 -1.03 -3.47
CA GLU A 69 -8.97 -2.34 -3.29
C GLU A 69 -9.03 -3.08 -4.63
N GLN A 70 -8.65 -4.36 -4.63
CA GLN A 70 -8.77 -5.19 -5.83
C GLN A 70 -10.24 -5.55 -6.12
N PRO A 71 -10.60 -5.75 -7.40
CA PRO A 71 -9.73 -5.84 -8.57
C PRO A 71 -9.42 -4.49 -9.25
N MET A 72 -10.00 -3.38 -8.80
CA MET A 72 -9.91 -2.09 -9.50
C MET A 72 -8.53 -1.43 -9.37
N LEU A 73 -7.94 -1.49 -8.18
CA LEU A 73 -6.59 -1.01 -7.88
C LEU A 73 -5.83 -2.09 -7.09
N PRO A 74 -4.49 -2.00 -7.01
CA PRO A 74 -3.76 -2.75 -5.99
C PRO A 74 -4.31 -2.45 -4.60
N GLU A 75 -4.27 -3.43 -3.71
CA GLU A 75 -4.86 -3.34 -2.38
C GLU A 75 -3.88 -2.90 -1.28
N ASP A 76 -4.44 -2.50 -0.14
CA ASP A 76 -3.73 -2.15 1.10
C ASP A 76 -2.58 -1.15 0.90
N LEU A 77 -2.90 0.06 0.39
CA LEU A 77 -1.92 1.14 0.32
C LEU A 77 -1.42 1.48 1.72
N SER A 78 -0.13 1.24 1.93
CA SER A 78 0.56 1.45 3.20
C SER A 78 1.86 2.22 2.97
N PHE A 79 2.23 3.06 3.94
CA PHE A 79 3.46 3.85 3.95
C PHE A 79 4.34 3.42 5.10
N TYR A 80 5.64 3.39 4.83
CA TYR A 80 6.66 2.95 5.76
C TYR A 80 7.60 4.10 6.09
N LYS A 81 8.10 4.12 7.33
CA LYS A 81 9.26 4.91 7.71
C LYS A 81 10.41 3.95 7.96
N SER A 82 11.44 4.04 7.13
CA SER A 82 12.48 3.03 7.06
C SER A 82 11.85 1.65 6.75
N GLU A 83 11.99 0.67 7.65
CA GLU A 83 11.46 -0.69 7.46
C GLU A 83 10.19 -0.94 8.28
N ASN A 84 9.70 0.05 9.05
CA ASN A 84 8.51 -0.09 9.89
C ASN A 84 7.28 0.53 9.21
N PRO A 85 6.12 -0.15 9.19
CA PRO A 85 4.87 0.45 8.76
C PRO A 85 4.56 1.68 9.63
N TRP A 86 4.19 2.79 8.99
CA TRP A 86 3.80 4.03 9.66
C TRP A 86 2.32 4.34 9.44
N LEU A 87 1.83 4.17 8.21
CA LEU A 87 0.41 4.21 7.88
C LEU A 87 0.08 2.90 7.19
N LEU A 88 -0.87 2.15 7.73
CA LEU A 88 -1.35 0.93 7.09
C LEU A 88 -2.86 1.01 6.89
N SER A 89 -3.32 0.36 5.83
CA SER A 89 -4.74 0.19 5.55
C SER A 89 -5.05 -1.27 5.25
N ILE A 90 -6.26 -1.67 5.62
CA ILE A 90 -6.92 -2.91 5.23
C ILE A 90 -8.16 -2.45 4.46
N ALA A 91 -8.04 -2.38 3.13
CA ALA A 91 -8.95 -1.56 2.32
C ALA A 91 -10.38 -2.12 2.31
N HIS A 92 -10.53 -3.44 2.11
CA HIS A 92 -11.82 -4.12 2.10
C HIS A 92 -12.54 -4.06 3.46
N GLU A 93 -11.79 -3.92 4.56
CA GLU A 93 -12.33 -3.75 5.90
C GLU A 93 -12.58 -2.29 6.28
N GLN A 94 -12.17 -1.33 5.44
CA GLN A 94 -12.20 0.11 5.73
C GLN A 94 -11.48 0.49 7.02
N ILE A 95 -10.39 -0.23 7.33
CA ILE A 95 -9.58 0.01 8.53
C ILE A 95 -8.27 0.67 8.13
N ALA A 96 -7.84 1.67 8.89
CA ALA A 96 -6.52 2.26 8.76
C ALA A 96 -5.95 2.65 10.14
N TYR A 97 -4.65 2.46 10.30
CA TYR A 97 -3.92 2.85 11.51
C TYR A 97 -2.71 3.69 11.16
N ILE A 98 -2.43 4.68 12.00
CA ILE A 98 -1.11 5.32 12.06
C ILE A 98 -0.36 4.71 13.24
N LEU A 99 0.75 4.05 12.95
CA LEU A 99 1.62 3.44 13.94
C LEU A 99 2.78 4.42 14.23
N THR A 100 2.71 5.06 15.39
CA THR A 100 3.75 5.97 15.85
C THR A 100 3.71 6.08 17.38
N ASP A 101 4.88 6.12 18.00
CA ASP A 101 5.12 6.48 19.39
C ASP A 101 5.66 7.91 19.53
N ASP A 102 5.88 8.61 18.40
CA ASP A 102 6.34 9.99 18.36
C ASP A 102 5.24 10.93 18.87
N GLN A 103 5.46 11.51 20.04
CA GLN A 103 4.50 12.39 20.70
C GLN A 103 4.18 13.65 19.88
N TYR A 104 5.13 14.17 19.11
CA TYR A 104 4.89 15.31 18.23
C TYR A 104 3.94 14.93 17.10
N GLU A 105 4.11 13.75 16.50
CA GLU A 105 3.19 13.26 15.46
C GLU A 105 1.79 13.00 15.99
N ILE A 106 1.69 12.35 17.16
CA ILE A 106 0.42 12.10 17.84
C ILE A 106 -0.31 13.41 18.09
N ASN A 107 0.41 14.41 18.62
CA ASN A 107 -0.16 15.73 18.90
C ASN A 107 -0.56 16.48 17.62
N ARG A 108 0.16 16.29 16.51
CA ARG A 108 -0.17 16.91 15.21
C ARG A 108 -1.40 16.26 14.56
N LEU A 109 -1.56 14.95 14.67
CA LEU A 109 -2.62 14.18 14.02
C LEU A 109 -3.96 14.22 14.77
N ARG A 110 -3.95 14.50 16.08
CA ARG A 110 -5.16 14.65 16.91
C ARG A 110 -5.85 16.01 16.77
N LYS A 111 -5.21 16.97 16.10
CA LYS A 111 -5.76 18.30 15.85
C LYS A 111 -6.59 18.31 14.58
#